data_AF-A0A6V7NUE9-F1
#
_entry.id   AF-A0A6V7NUE9-F1
#
_cell.length_a   1.000
_cell.length_b   1.000
_cell.length_c   1.000
_cell.angle_alpha   90.00
_cell.angle_beta   90.00
_cell.angle_gamma   90.00
#
_symmetry.space_group_name_H-M   'P 1'
#
loop_
_entity.id
_entity.type
_entity.pdbx_description
1 polymer ?
#
loop_
_entity_poly.entity_id
_entity_poly.type
_entity_poly.pdbx_seq_one_letter_code
_entity_poly.pdbx_strand_id
1 'polypeptide(L)'
;MTWRRWIRSRSALDAAGAHDRVPRPRVRLPRPPPARRRAVRVRGAPRAPLRRALVPPRNTQGILAVVTLIAFLLRRFTSVRTRAESAYRRTFWRNMMRSALTYEEWSHAAKMLDRETPHKASEGELYDEELVRNKLDELRRRREEGSLRDIVFCMRADLLRNLGNMCNPELHKGRLQVPKLIKEYIDEVSTQLKMVCNSESDELLLEEKLAFMHETRHAFGRTALLLSGGASLGAFHVGVVKTLVEHKLLPRVIAGSSVGSIMCAIVATRSWPELESFFEDSWHSLQFFDQLGGVFTVVKRVMTCGAVHEIRHLQKMLRHLTSNLTFQEAYDLTGRILGITVCSPRKHEPPRCLNYLTSPHVVIWSAVTASCAFPGLFEAQELMAKDRFGEIVPFHAPFLVGEEQSSQGTSARRWRDGSLESDLPMIQLKELFNVNHFIVSQANPHIAPLLRLKELVRAYGAALLQSLLNSPRWRLSIGAIRSWNSDSHWVE
;
A
#
# COMPACT_ATOMS: atom_id res chain seq x y z
N MET A 1 -7.58 -20.73 -34.42
CA MET A 1 -7.87 -21.91 -33.56
C MET A 1 -8.34 -21.41 -32.20
N THR A 2 -9.54 -21.82 -31.81
CA THR A 2 -10.52 -21.02 -31.05
C THR A 2 -10.43 -21.10 -29.53
N TRP A 3 -10.66 -19.94 -28.89
CA TRP A 3 -10.90 -19.66 -27.45
C TRP A 3 -11.74 -20.71 -26.68
N ARG A 4 -12.61 -21.45 -27.37
CA ARG A 4 -13.44 -22.53 -26.81
C ARG A 4 -12.65 -23.70 -26.22
N ARG A 5 -11.37 -23.88 -26.58
CA ARG A 5 -10.52 -24.95 -26.02
C ARG A 5 -9.97 -24.63 -24.62
N TRP A 6 -9.92 -23.34 -24.24
CA TRP A 6 -9.42 -22.88 -22.93
C TRP A 6 -10.48 -22.96 -21.81
N ILE A 7 -11.77 -22.88 -22.16
CA ILE A 7 -12.86 -23.03 -21.18
C ILE A 7 -13.07 -24.50 -20.80
N ARG A 8 -12.83 -25.45 -21.72
CA ARG A 8 -12.95 -26.89 -21.42
C ARG A 8 -11.82 -27.44 -20.54
N SER A 9 -10.64 -26.82 -20.52
CA SER A 9 -9.55 -27.25 -19.62
C SER A 9 -9.79 -26.85 -18.17
N ARG A 10 -10.55 -25.78 -17.88
CA ARG A 10 -10.95 -25.42 -16.51
C ARG A 10 -11.99 -26.38 -15.93
N SER A 11 -12.96 -26.83 -16.72
CA SER A 11 -14.01 -27.75 -16.24
C SER A 11 -13.50 -29.19 -15.97
N ALA A 12 -12.38 -29.60 -16.59
CA ALA A 12 -11.81 -30.93 -16.40
C ALA A 12 -10.86 -31.01 -15.18
N LEU A 13 -10.36 -29.88 -14.68
CA LEU A 13 -9.48 -29.82 -13.50
C LEU A 13 -10.26 -29.76 -12.16
N ASP A 14 -11.53 -29.38 -12.18
CA ASP A 14 -12.38 -29.35 -10.98
C ASP A 14 -13.04 -30.71 -10.64
N ALA A 15 -12.89 -31.73 -11.49
CA ALA A 15 -13.54 -33.05 -11.33
C ALA A 15 -12.59 -34.21 -10.95
N ALA A 16 -11.27 -33.98 -10.83
CA ALA A 16 -10.29 -35.01 -10.50
C ALA A 16 -9.48 -34.62 -9.25
N GLY A 17 -10.05 -34.88 -8.08
CA GLY A 17 -9.39 -34.61 -6.79
C GLY A 17 -10.02 -35.36 -5.63
N ALA A 18 -10.40 -36.62 -5.87
CA ALA A 18 -10.87 -37.53 -4.84
C ALA A 18 -9.70 -38.40 -4.34
N HIS A 19 -9.51 -38.37 -3.01
CA HIS A 19 -8.71 -39.29 -2.20
C HIS A 19 -7.19 -39.33 -2.41
N ASP A 20 -6.47 -38.63 -1.51
CA ASP A 20 -5.40 -39.27 -0.76
C ASP A 20 -5.25 -38.67 0.65
N ARG A 21 -5.43 -39.52 1.67
CA ARG A 21 -5.35 -39.14 3.09
C ARG A 21 -3.89 -39.23 3.54
N VAL A 22 -3.18 -38.11 3.55
CA VAL A 22 -1.88 -37.96 4.23
C VAL A 22 -2.12 -37.42 5.66
N PRO A 23 -1.51 -37.99 6.72
CA PRO A 23 -1.82 -37.63 8.09
C PRO A 23 -1.32 -36.23 8.46
N ARG A 24 -2.21 -35.44 9.08
CA ARG A 24 -1.89 -34.10 9.63
C ARG A 24 -0.85 -34.20 10.75
N PRO A 25 0.21 -33.37 10.78
CA PRO A 25 1.03 -33.22 11.98
C PRO A 25 0.21 -32.52 13.07
N ARG A 26 -0.02 -33.19 14.20
CA ARG A 26 -0.58 -32.58 15.41
C ARG A 26 0.49 -31.66 16.03
N VAL A 27 0.46 -30.37 15.70
CA VAL A 27 1.20 -29.37 16.47
C VAL A 27 0.54 -29.26 17.85
N ARG A 28 1.18 -29.81 18.88
CA ARG A 28 0.75 -29.64 20.28
C ARG A 28 0.94 -28.18 20.68
N LEU A 29 -0.17 -27.49 20.94
CA LEU A 29 -0.16 -26.19 21.60
C LEU A 29 0.53 -26.29 22.98
N PRO A 30 1.37 -25.32 23.37
CA PRO A 30 1.96 -25.31 24.71
C PRO A 30 0.87 -25.08 25.77
N ARG A 31 0.88 -25.91 26.82
CA ARG A 31 0.01 -25.75 28.00
C ARG A 31 0.47 -24.54 28.82
N PRO A 32 -0.45 -23.78 29.43
CA PRO A 32 -0.08 -22.69 30.33
C PRO A 32 0.70 -23.22 31.55
N PRO A 33 1.63 -22.43 32.13
CA PRO A 33 2.39 -22.86 33.30
C PRO A 33 1.48 -23.01 34.53
N PRO A 34 1.75 -23.97 35.42
CA PRO A 34 0.94 -24.15 36.63
C PRO A 34 1.13 -22.97 37.59
N ALA A 35 0.02 -22.49 38.15
CA ALA A 35 0.02 -21.45 39.17
C ALA A 35 0.79 -21.92 40.42
N ARG A 36 1.83 -21.17 40.81
CA ARG A 36 2.57 -21.36 42.07
C ARG A 36 1.62 -21.13 43.26
N ARG A 37 1.19 -22.21 43.91
CA ARG A 37 0.49 -22.15 45.21
C ARG A 37 1.50 -21.73 46.30
N ARG A 38 1.44 -20.47 46.75
CA ARG A 38 2.04 -20.07 48.03
C ARG A 38 1.17 -20.62 49.15
N ALA A 39 1.73 -21.55 49.93
CA ALA A 39 1.11 -22.04 51.15
C ALA A 39 1.11 -20.93 52.22
N VAL A 40 -0.07 -20.38 52.51
CA VAL A 40 -0.28 -19.52 53.69
C VAL A 40 -0.69 -20.43 54.84
N ARG A 41 0.16 -20.50 55.86
CA ARG A 41 -0.02 -21.28 57.08
C ARG A 41 -0.96 -20.51 58.01
N VAL A 42 -2.24 -20.90 58.07
CA VAL A 42 -3.22 -20.33 59.01
C VAL A 42 -3.18 -21.14 60.32
N ARG A 43 -2.81 -20.49 61.41
CA ARG A 43 -2.88 -21.02 62.78
C ARG A 43 -4.32 -20.96 63.30
N GLY A 44 -4.75 -22.07 63.93
CA GLY A 44 -5.76 -22.20 64.99
C GLY A 44 -7.04 -21.35 64.92
N ALA A 45 -8.17 -22.00 64.60
CA ALA A 45 -9.51 -21.53 64.95
C ALA A 45 -10.18 -22.55 65.91
N PRO A 46 -10.94 -22.10 66.93
CA PRO A 46 -11.47 -22.97 67.97
C PRO A 46 -12.67 -23.80 67.48
N ARG A 47 -12.82 -24.99 68.07
CA ARG A 47 -13.95 -25.91 67.85
C ARG A 47 -15.27 -25.29 68.34
N ALA A 48 -16.23 -25.13 67.45
CA ALA A 48 -17.64 -24.90 67.77
C ALA A 48 -18.47 -26.12 67.31
N PRO A 49 -19.52 -26.53 68.06
CA PRO A 49 -20.16 -27.82 67.89
C PRO A 49 -21.07 -27.87 66.66
N LEU A 50 -21.07 -29.02 65.97
CA LEU A 50 -22.04 -29.35 64.93
C LEU A 50 -23.46 -29.34 65.51
N ARG A 51 -24.25 -28.33 65.18
CA ARG A 51 -25.71 -28.45 65.14
C ARG A 51 -26.12 -28.88 63.74
N ARG A 52 -26.60 -30.12 63.62
CA ARG A 52 -27.35 -30.61 62.45
C ARG A 52 -28.65 -29.79 62.35
N ALA A 53 -28.64 -28.73 61.55
CA ALA A 53 -29.86 -28.10 61.08
C ALA A 53 -30.37 -28.90 59.87
N LEU A 54 -31.36 -29.76 60.10
CA LEU A 54 -32.21 -30.30 59.05
C LEU A 54 -32.86 -29.10 58.32
N VAL A 55 -32.54 -28.92 57.04
CA VAL A 55 -33.25 -27.97 56.17
C VAL A 55 -34.65 -28.54 55.91
N PRO A 56 -35.74 -27.81 56.18
CA PRO A 56 -37.10 -28.32 55.92
C PRO A 56 -37.37 -28.40 54.41
N PRO A 57 -38.09 -29.43 53.92
CA PRO A 57 -38.29 -29.68 52.50
C PRO A 57 -39.48 -28.87 51.99
N ARG A 58 -39.38 -27.53 51.86
CA ARG A 58 -40.47 -26.74 51.24
C ARG A 58 -40.13 -25.31 50.82
N ASN A 59 -38.90 -25.01 50.42
CA ASN A 59 -38.58 -23.73 49.78
C ASN A 59 -37.97 -23.92 48.38
N THR A 60 -38.78 -24.48 47.48
CA THR A 60 -38.43 -24.70 46.07
C THR A 60 -38.01 -23.42 45.35
N GLN A 61 -38.60 -22.28 45.72
CA GLN A 61 -38.25 -20.96 45.19
C GLN A 61 -36.83 -20.52 45.61
N GLY A 62 -36.44 -20.75 46.87
CA GLY A 62 -35.09 -20.44 47.36
C GLY A 62 -34.01 -21.31 46.72
N ILE A 63 -34.28 -22.60 46.52
CA ILE A 63 -33.36 -23.52 45.83
C ILE A 63 -33.20 -23.12 44.36
N LEU A 64 -34.30 -22.76 43.68
CA LEU A 64 -34.26 -22.29 42.30
C LEU A 64 -33.47 -20.97 42.17
N ALA A 65 -33.62 -20.04 43.12
CA ALA A 65 -32.85 -18.79 43.15
C ALA A 65 -31.34 -19.04 43.34
N VAL A 66 -30.96 -19.98 44.20
CA VAL A 66 -29.55 -20.35 44.40
C VAL A 66 -28.98 -21.07 43.18
N VAL A 67 -29.73 -21.99 42.56
CA VAL A 67 -29.29 -22.70 41.34
C VAL A 67 -29.15 -21.74 40.16
N THR A 68 -30.09 -20.80 39.99
CA THR A 68 -30.00 -19.77 38.93
C THR A 68 -28.83 -18.81 39.17
N LEU A 69 -28.56 -18.43 40.43
CA LEU A 69 -27.39 -17.62 40.79
C LEU A 69 -26.08 -18.36 40.52
N ILE A 70 -25.98 -19.65 40.89
CA ILE A 70 -24.81 -20.49 40.60
C ILE A 70 -24.64 -20.66 39.08
N ALA A 71 -25.70 -20.92 38.33
CA ALA A 71 -25.66 -21.03 36.87
C ALA A 71 -25.23 -19.71 36.22
N PHE A 72 -25.71 -18.57 36.71
CA PHE A 72 -25.30 -17.24 36.24
C PHE A 72 -23.82 -16.96 36.54
N LEU A 73 -23.35 -17.28 37.75
CA LEU A 73 -21.94 -17.14 38.13
C LEU A 73 -21.04 -18.07 37.31
N LEU A 74 -21.41 -19.34 37.11
CA LEU A 74 -20.68 -20.28 36.25
C LEU A 74 -20.67 -19.80 34.80
N ARG A 75 -21.78 -19.27 34.28
CA ARG A 75 -21.86 -18.66 32.95
C ARG A 75 -20.97 -17.42 32.84
N ARG A 76 -20.91 -16.59 33.89
CA ARG A 76 -20.01 -15.42 33.95
C ARG A 76 -18.55 -15.85 33.99
N PHE A 77 -18.18 -16.80 34.85
CA PHE A 77 -16.81 -17.32 34.94
C PHE A 77 -16.35 -17.98 33.63
N THR A 78 -17.19 -18.82 33.02
CA THR A 78 -16.88 -19.43 31.72
C THR A 78 -16.80 -18.38 30.60
N SER A 79 -17.67 -17.36 30.61
CA SER A 79 -17.59 -16.24 29.66
C SER A 79 -16.33 -15.38 29.82
N VAL A 80 -15.87 -15.13 31.05
CA VAL A 80 -14.65 -14.37 31.31
C VAL A 80 -13.42 -15.19 30.92
N ARG A 81 -13.41 -16.48 31.25
CA ARG A 81 -12.33 -17.40 30.86
C ARG A 81 -12.21 -17.52 29.34
N THR A 82 -13.31 -17.72 28.63
CA THR A 82 -13.31 -17.80 27.16
C THR A 82 -12.86 -16.48 26.52
N ARG A 83 -13.26 -15.32 27.08
CA ARG A 83 -12.76 -14.00 26.65
C ARG A 83 -11.26 -13.84 26.87
N ALA A 84 -10.74 -14.27 28.03
CA ALA A 84 -9.32 -14.22 28.35
C ALA A 84 -8.49 -15.16 27.45
N GLU A 85 -8.96 -16.39 27.22
CA GLU A 85 -8.33 -17.35 26.30
C GLU A 85 -8.31 -16.83 24.86
N SER A 86 -9.38 -16.17 24.42
CA SER A 86 -9.45 -15.55 23.09
C SER A 86 -8.51 -14.34 22.98
N ALA A 87 -8.40 -13.51 24.03
CA ALA A 87 -7.46 -12.40 24.07
C ALA A 87 -5.99 -12.88 24.01
N TYR A 88 -5.67 -13.95 24.72
CA TYR A 88 -4.35 -14.59 24.65
C TYR A 88 -4.05 -15.11 23.24
N ARG A 89 -5.00 -15.83 22.62
CA ARG A 89 -4.86 -16.33 21.24
C ARG A 89 -4.65 -15.20 20.23
N ARG A 90 -5.39 -14.10 20.33
CA ARG A 90 -5.18 -12.91 19.47
C ARG A 90 -3.78 -12.33 19.62
N THR A 91 -3.27 -12.25 20.85
CA THR A 91 -1.89 -11.76 21.09
C THR A 91 -0.85 -12.72 20.54
N PHE A 92 -1.05 -14.03 20.67
CA PHE A 92 -0.20 -15.03 20.07
C PHE A 92 -0.12 -14.88 18.53
N TRP A 93 -1.27 -14.80 17.85
CA TRP A 93 -1.30 -14.65 16.39
C TRP A 93 -0.71 -13.31 15.93
N ARG A 94 -0.96 -12.21 16.65
CA ARG A 94 -0.30 -10.92 16.36
C ARG A 94 1.22 -11.00 16.48
N ASN A 95 1.73 -11.69 17.50
CA ASN A 95 3.18 -11.87 17.65
C ASN A 95 3.73 -12.76 16.54
N MET A 96 3.03 -13.82 16.16
CA MET A 96 3.40 -14.69 15.04
C MET A 96 3.48 -13.93 13.72
N MET A 97 2.51 -13.05 13.43
CA MET A 97 2.56 -12.19 12.25
C MET A 97 3.78 -11.26 12.25
N ARG A 98 4.16 -10.73 13.42
CA ARG A 98 5.34 -9.83 13.55
C ARG A 98 6.67 -10.56 13.40
N SER A 99 6.72 -11.85 13.73
CA SER A 99 7.93 -12.68 13.65
C SER A 99 7.97 -13.58 12.41
N ALA A 100 6.95 -13.54 11.56
CA ALA A 100 6.85 -14.39 10.38
C ALA A 100 7.98 -14.06 9.40
N LEU A 101 8.65 -15.09 8.90
CA LEU A 101 9.73 -14.95 7.92
C LEU A 101 9.23 -15.17 6.49
N THR A 102 8.10 -15.86 6.33
CA THR A 102 7.49 -16.11 5.03
C THR A 102 6.05 -15.61 4.95
N TYR A 103 5.58 -15.37 3.73
CA TYR A 103 4.21 -14.95 3.49
C TYR A 103 3.19 -16.04 3.91
N GLU A 104 3.53 -17.32 3.74
CA GLU A 104 2.68 -18.44 4.16
C GLU A 104 2.47 -18.45 5.68
N GLU A 105 3.54 -18.22 6.45
CA GLU A 105 3.45 -18.10 7.91
C GLU A 105 2.61 -16.90 8.33
N TRP A 106 2.88 -15.73 7.72
CA TRP A 106 2.15 -14.50 7.99
C TRP A 106 0.66 -14.65 7.66
N SER A 107 0.34 -15.17 6.48
CA SER A 107 -1.04 -15.33 6.00
C SER A 107 -1.82 -16.35 6.83
N HIS A 108 -1.18 -17.44 7.25
CA HIS A 108 -1.79 -18.39 8.18
C HIS A 108 -2.11 -17.73 9.53
N ALA A 109 -1.15 -16.99 10.10
CA ALA A 109 -1.35 -16.28 11.36
C ALA A 109 -2.44 -15.21 11.25
N ALA A 110 -2.46 -14.42 10.18
CA ALA A 110 -3.48 -13.42 9.90
C ALA A 110 -4.88 -14.05 9.79
N LYS A 111 -5.01 -15.15 9.04
CA LYS A 111 -6.26 -15.90 8.91
C LYS A 111 -6.77 -16.43 10.25
N MET A 112 -5.87 -16.88 11.12
CA MET A 112 -6.24 -17.33 12.46
C MET A 112 -6.60 -16.17 13.39
N LEU A 113 -5.93 -15.02 13.25
CA LEU A 113 -6.27 -13.80 13.99
C LEU A 113 -7.67 -13.29 13.62
N ASP A 114 -8.01 -13.29 12.33
CA ASP A 114 -9.34 -12.88 11.84
C ASP A 114 -10.44 -13.77 12.42
N ARG A 115 -10.23 -15.09 12.52
CA ARG A 115 -11.19 -16.03 13.14
C ARG A 115 -11.41 -15.79 14.63
N GLU A 116 -10.39 -15.34 15.34
CA GLU A 116 -10.43 -15.08 16.79
C GLU A 116 -10.92 -13.65 17.13
N THR A 117 -11.09 -12.81 16.11
CA THR A 117 -11.54 -11.43 16.24
C THR A 117 -13.04 -11.36 15.93
N PRO A 118 -13.91 -11.01 16.90
CA PRO A 118 -15.35 -10.96 16.67
C PRO A 118 -15.70 -9.88 15.63
N HIS A 119 -16.24 -10.30 14.49
CA HIS A 119 -16.49 -9.49 13.29
C HIS A 119 -17.36 -8.23 13.46
N LYS A 120 -18.16 -8.11 14.53
CA LYS A 120 -19.23 -7.09 14.61
C LYS A 120 -18.94 -5.87 15.48
N ALA A 121 -17.94 -5.91 16.36
CA ALA A 121 -17.78 -4.86 17.36
C ALA A 121 -16.85 -3.71 16.93
N SER A 122 -15.95 -3.91 15.97
CA SER A 122 -14.96 -2.89 15.59
C SER A 122 -15.02 -2.44 14.13
N GLU A 123 -15.85 -3.07 13.30
CA GLU A 123 -15.89 -2.78 11.85
C GLU A 123 -16.84 -1.61 11.52
N GLY A 124 -18.02 -1.58 12.15
CA GLY A 124 -18.99 -0.49 11.96
C GLY A 124 -18.56 0.87 12.49
N GLU A 125 -17.48 0.95 13.27
CA GLU A 125 -16.86 2.23 13.68
C GLU A 125 -15.92 2.79 12.61
N LEU A 126 -15.45 1.96 11.68
CA LEU A 126 -14.41 2.33 10.70
C LEU A 126 -14.98 2.67 9.32
N TYR A 127 -16.12 2.09 8.96
CA TYR A 127 -16.82 2.33 7.71
C TYR A 127 -18.34 2.16 7.87
N ASP A 128 -19.12 2.84 7.03
CA ASP A 128 -20.58 2.79 7.02
C ASP A 128 -21.07 1.50 6.33
N GLU A 129 -21.30 0.46 7.14
CA GLU A 129 -21.75 -0.84 6.68
C GLU A 129 -23.16 -0.79 6.05
N GLU A 130 -24.03 0.09 6.54
CA GLU A 130 -25.39 0.24 6.02
C GLU A 130 -25.39 0.86 4.63
N LEU A 131 -24.64 1.94 4.44
CA LEU A 131 -24.50 2.59 3.14
C LEU A 131 -23.93 1.65 2.07
N VAL A 132 -22.86 0.91 2.40
CA VAL A 132 -22.25 -0.04 1.44
C VAL A 132 -23.20 -1.18 1.12
N ARG A 133 -23.96 -1.69 2.11
CA ARG A 133 -24.96 -2.75 1.90
C ARG A 133 -26.10 -2.29 1.00
N ASN A 134 -26.69 -1.15 1.31
CA ASN A 134 -27.78 -0.58 0.52
C ASN A 134 -27.34 -0.37 -0.94
N LYS A 135 -26.12 0.14 -1.14
CA LYS A 135 -25.56 0.33 -2.49
C LYS A 135 -25.31 -0.99 -3.22
N LEU A 136 -24.81 -2.01 -2.53
CA LEU A 136 -24.62 -3.34 -3.10
C LEU A 136 -25.95 -3.97 -3.54
N ASP A 137 -26.99 -3.88 -2.71
CA ASP A 137 -28.31 -4.44 -3.03
C ASP A 137 -28.98 -3.67 -4.19
N GLU A 138 -28.79 -2.36 -4.26
CA GLU A 138 -29.18 -1.51 -5.39
C GLU A 138 -28.49 -1.94 -6.68
N LEU A 139 -27.17 -2.16 -6.65
CA LEU A 139 -26.40 -2.62 -7.81
C LEU A 139 -26.87 -4.02 -8.27
N ARG A 140 -27.06 -4.96 -7.35
CA ARG A 140 -27.52 -6.32 -7.66
C ARG A 140 -28.90 -6.31 -8.33
N ARG A 141 -29.85 -5.58 -7.75
CA ARG A 141 -31.21 -5.47 -8.30
C ARG A 141 -31.21 -4.89 -9.71
N ARG A 142 -30.41 -3.86 -9.97
CA ARG A 142 -30.25 -3.30 -11.32
C ARG A 142 -29.66 -4.27 -12.31
N ARG A 143 -28.70 -5.09 -11.89
CA ARG A 143 -28.14 -6.12 -12.78
C ARG A 143 -29.18 -7.18 -13.14
N GLU A 144 -30.09 -7.49 -12.23
CA GLU A 144 -31.14 -8.50 -12.42
C GLU A 144 -32.33 -7.98 -13.24
N GLU A 145 -32.71 -6.72 -13.04
CA GLU A 145 -33.94 -6.13 -13.62
C GLU A 145 -33.67 -5.15 -14.78
N GLY A 146 -32.47 -4.56 -14.85
CA GLY A 146 -32.15 -3.44 -15.74
C GLY A 146 -31.45 -3.81 -17.05
N SER A 147 -31.51 -2.90 -18.01
CA SER A 147 -30.78 -2.99 -19.28
C SER A 147 -29.31 -2.61 -19.13
N LEU A 148 -28.48 -2.89 -20.15
CA LEU A 148 -27.08 -2.44 -20.14
C LEU A 148 -26.99 -0.90 -20.12
N ARG A 149 -27.92 -0.21 -20.78
CA ARG A 149 -28.03 1.25 -20.74
C ARG A 149 -28.32 1.79 -19.34
N ASP A 150 -29.16 1.12 -18.56
CA ASP A 150 -29.45 1.52 -17.17
C ASP A 150 -28.22 1.38 -16.29
N ILE A 151 -27.47 0.28 -16.46
CA ILE A 151 -26.21 0.04 -15.78
C ILE A 151 -25.19 1.17 -16.08
N VAL A 152 -25.03 1.53 -17.36
CA VAL A 152 -24.16 2.63 -17.80
C VAL A 152 -24.59 3.96 -17.20
N PHE A 153 -25.88 4.28 -17.27
CA PHE A 153 -26.44 5.52 -16.76
C PHE A 153 -26.17 5.70 -15.25
N CYS A 154 -26.44 4.67 -14.45
CA CYS A 154 -26.26 4.74 -13.00
C CYS A 154 -24.79 4.71 -12.57
N MET A 155 -23.96 3.84 -13.18
CA MET A 155 -22.53 3.75 -12.82
C MET A 155 -21.79 5.06 -13.12
N ARG A 156 -22.15 5.75 -14.19
CA ARG A 156 -21.57 7.07 -14.51
C ARG A 156 -21.88 8.11 -13.44
N ALA A 157 -23.07 8.05 -12.84
CA ALA A 157 -23.53 9.06 -11.89
C ALA A 157 -23.01 8.86 -10.47
N ASP A 158 -22.82 7.61 -10.02
CA ASP A 158 -22.70 7.32 -8.59
C ASP A 158 -21.69 6.21 -8.24
N LEU A 159 -20.59 6.12 -9.01
CA LEU A 159 -19.49 5.23 -8.69
C LEU A 159 -18.37 5.96 -7.93
N LEU A 160 -18.37 5.79 -6.60
CA LEU A 160 -17.39 6.40 -5.71
C LEU A 160 -16.34 5.37 -5.24
N ARG A 161 -15.07 5.79 -5.25
CA ARG A 161 -13.95 4.95 -4.79
C ARG A 161 -13.97 4.70 -3.28
N ASN A 162 -14.31 5.69 -2.46
CA ASN A 162 -14.32 5.57 -1.00
C ASN A 162 -15.74 5.64 -0.43
N LEU A 163 -16.65 4.82 -0.95
CA LEU A 163 -18.02 4.74 -0.47
C LEU A 163 -18.05 4.33 1.01
N GLY A 164 -18.76 5.09 1.85
CA GLY A 164 -18.90 4.77 3.27
C GLY A 164 -17.58 4.65 4.03
N ASN A 165 -16.50 5.31 3.57
CA ASN A 165 -15.16 5.19 4.15
C ASN A 165 -14.55 3.77 4.06
N MET A 166 -14.94 2.97 3.06
CA MET A 166 -14.43 1.60 2.87
C MET A 166 -12.91 1.51 2.58
N CYS A 167 -12.27 2.61 2.17
CA CYS A 167 -10.82 2.70 1.98
C CYS A 167 -10.05 3.07 3.27
N ASN A 168 -10.71 3.10 4.44
CA ASN A 168 -10.04 3.45 5.70
C ASN A 168 -8.81 2.55 5.96
N PRO A 169 -7.59 3.09 6.13
CA PRO A 169 -6.39 2.28 6.34
C PRO A 169 -6.44 1.38 7.58
N GLU A 170 -7.12 1.78 8.66
CA GLU A 170 -7.25 0.92 9.86
C GLU A 170 -8.07 -0.34 9.58
N LEU A 171 -8.96 -0.29 8.58
CA LEU A 171 -9.78 -1.43 8.21
C LEU A 171 -8.95 -2.55 7.58
N HIS A 172 -7.90 -2.17 6.86
CA HIS A 172 -7.07 -3.09 6.06
C HIS A 172 -5.76 -3.47 6.75
N LYS A 173 -5.32 -2.71 7.76
CA LYS A 173 -4.05 -2.91 8.46
C LYS A 173 -3.98 -4.30 9.12
N GLY A 174 -3.00 -5.10 8.70
CA GLY A 174 -2.76 -6.43 9.26
C GLY A 174 -3.84 -7.46 8.96
N ARG A 175 -4.76 -7.19 8.02
CA ARG A 175 -5.74 -8.17 7.56
C ARG A 175 -5.26 -8.86 6.30
N LEU A 176 -5.56 -10.15 6.20
CA LEU A 176 -5.32 -10.89 4.97
C LEU A 176 -6.36 -10.56 3.89
N GLN A 177 -7.59 -10.27 4.31
CA GLN A 177 -8.71 -10.00 3.42
C GLN A 177 -9.49 -8.77 3.87
N VAL A 178 -10.01 -8.03 2.89
CA VAL A 178 -10.95 -6.94 3.14
C VAL A 178 -12.27 -7.51 3.72
N PRO A 179 -13.02 -6.72 4.50
CA PRO A 179 -14.33 -7.14 4.99
C PRO A 179 -15.22 -7.68 3.87
N LYS A 180 -15.99 -8.74 4.20
CA LYS A 180 -16.79 -9.48 3.20
C LYS A 180 -17.72 -8.57 2.40
N LEU A 181 -18.37 -7.60 3.06
CA LEU A 181 -19.28 -6.67 2.41
C LEU A 181 -18.58 -5.79 1.37
N ILE A 182 -17.40 -5.25 1.72
CA ILE A 182 -16.59 -4.44 0.80
C ILE A 182 -16.13 -5.27 -0.39
N LYS A 183 -15.72 -6.52 -0.14
CA LYS A 183 -15.36 -7.45 -1.21
C LYS A 183 -16.54 -7.69 -2.17
N GLU A 184 -17.72 -8.01 -1.64
CA GLU A 184 -18.92 -8.23 -2.43
C GLU A 184 -19.33 -6.99 -3.26
N TYR A 185 -19.18 -5.79 -2.69
CA TYR A 185 -19.37 -4.52 -3.42
C TYR A 185 -18.38 -4.34 -4.58
N ILE A 186 -17.09 -4.53 -4.33
CA ILE A 186 -16.05 -4.39 -5.36
C ILE A 186 -16.23 -5.44 -6.47
N ASP A 187 -16.58 -6.68 -6.10
CA ASP A 187 -16.84 -7.77 -7.04
C ASP A 187 -18.08 -7.47 -7.91
N GLU A 188 -19.14 -6.90 -7.32
CA GLU A 188 -20.36 -6.49 -8.04
C GLU A 188 -20.06 -5.39 -9.07
N VAL A 189 -19.40 -4.30 -8.65
CA VAL A 189 -18.98 -3.21 -9.54
C VAL A 189 -18.10 -3.75 -10.68
N SER A 190 -17.12 -4.58 -10.35
CA SER A 190 -16.22 -5.19 -11.34
C SER A 190 -16.97 -6.07 -12.33
N THR A 191 -18.02 -6.76 -11.87
CA THR A 191 -18.86 -7.61 -12.72
C THR A 191 -19.64 -6.76 -13.71
N GLN A 192 -20.29 -5.68 -13.25
CA GLN A 192 -21.07 -4.80 -14.12
C GLN A 192 -20.19 -4.06 -15.15
N LEU A 193 -19.00 -3.59 -14.76
CA LEU A 193 -18.04 -3.02 -15.70
C LEU A 193 -17.63 -4.04 -16.79
N LYS A 194 -17.37 -5.30 -16.39
CA LYS A 194 -17.06 -6.37 -17.35
C LYS A 194 -18.23 -6.71 -18.25
N MET A 195 -19.46 -6.66 -17.76
CA MET A 195 -20.66 -6.86 -18.57
C MET A 195 -20.78 -5.80 -19.67
N VAL A 196 -20.55 -4.53 -19.33
CA VAL A 196 -20.55 -3.44 -20.32
C VAL A 196 -19.42 -3.64 -21.34
N CYS A 197 -18.19 -3.91 -20.88
CA CYS A 197 -17.02 -4.14 -21.75
C CYS A 197 -17.23 -5.30 -22.74
N ASN A 198 -17.69 -6.45 -22.23
CA ASN A 198 -17.73 -7.71 -22.98
C ASN A 198 -19.08 -7.96 -23.66
N SER A 199 -19.99 -6.99 -23.62
CA SER A 199 -21.27 -7.12 -24.29
C SER A 199 -21.06 -7.09 -25.80
N GLU A 200 -21.49 -8.14 -26.49
CA GLU A 200 -21.56 -8.19 -27.97
C GLU A 200 -22.91 -7.69 -28.50
N SER A 201 -23.73 -7.10 -27.63
CA SER A 201 -25.05 -6.57 -27.98
C SER A 201 -24.91 -5.26 -28.76
N ASP A 202 -25.76 -5.09 -29.78
CA ASP A 202 -25.92 -3.84 -30.56
C ASP A 202 -26.58 -2.70 -29.75
N GLU A 203 -26.95 -2.95 -28.49
CA GLU A 203 -27.54 -1.94 -27.60
C GLU A 203 -26.60 -0.76 -27.33
N LEU A 204 -25.28 -0.99 -27.37
CA LEU A 204 -24.23 -0.01 -27.12
C LEU A 204 -23.12 -0.12 -28.17
N LEU A 205 -22.84 0.99 -28.84
CA LEU A 205 -21.74 1.09 -29.81
C LEU A 205 -20.38 1.00 -29.10
N LEU A 206 -19.33 0.64 -29.84
CA LEU A 206 -17.98 0.54 -29.28
C LEU A 206 -17.49 1.89 -28.75
N GLU A 207 -17.79 2.96 -29.45
CA GLU A 207 -17.46 4.34 -29.10
C GLU A 207 -18.12 4.75 -27.78
N GLU A 208 -19.37 4.35 -27.57
CA GLU A 208 -20.11 4.61 -26.32
C GLU A 208 -19.51 3.84 -25.14
N LYS A 209 -19.13 2.57 -25.37
CA LYS A 209 -18.44 1.75 -24.36
C LYS A 209 -17.10 2.37 -23.98
N LEU A 210 -16.32 2.82 -24.95
CA LEU A 210 -15.03 3.47 -24.73
C LEU A 210 -15.20 4.78 -23.96
N ALA A 211 -16.13 5.65 -24.38
CA ALA A 211 -16.44 6.90 -23.69
C ALA A 211 -16.81 6.64 -22.23
N PHE A 212 -17.77 5.72 -21.99
CA PHE A 212 -18.19 5.32 -20.65
C PHE A 212 -17.01 4.85 -19.79
N MET A 213 -16.12 4.01 -20.31
CA MET A 213 -14.96 3.52 -19.55
C MET A 213 -13.96 4.64 -19.23
N HIS A 214 -13.70 5.52 -20.19
CA HIS A 214 -12.81 6.65 -20.00
C HIS A 214 -13.34 7.62 -18.93
N GLU A 215 -14.62 7.95 -19.01
CA GLU A 215 -15.29 8.90 -18.11
C GLU A 215 -15.48 8.30 -16.72
N THR A 216 -15.91 7.04 -16.62
CA THR A 216 -16.04 6.31 -15.34
C THR A 216 -14.69 6.21 -14.63
N ARG A 217 -13.62 5.89 -15.36
CA ARG A 217 -12.26 5.90 -14.81
C ARG A 217 -11.84 7.30 -14.35
N HIS A 218 -12.26 8.35 -15.05
CA HIS A 218 -11.97 9.72 -14.65
C HIS A 218 -12.78 10.17 -13.42
N ALA A 219 -14.02 9.72 -13.25
CA ALA A 219 -14.78 9.98 -12.03
C ALA A 219 -14.24 9.17 -10.83
N PHE A 220 -13.93 7.89 -11.05
CA PHE A 220 -13.45 6.98 -10.00
C PHE A 220 -12.01 7.26 -9.54
N GLY A 221 -11.21 7.87 -10.41
CA GLY A 221 -9.80 8.17 -10.20
C GLY A 221 -8.89 6.93 -10.27
N ARG A 222 -7.59 7.14 -10.06
CA ARG A 222 -6.55 6.14 -10.31
C ARG A 222 -5.71 5.85 -9.08
N THR A 223 -5.12 4.66 -9.09
CA THR A 223 -4.10 4.26 -8.12
C THR A 223 -2.71 4.58 -8.66
N ALA A 224 -1.81 5.07 -7.81
CA ALA A 224 -0.39 5.21 -8.10
C ALA A 224 0.48 4.48 -7.07
N LEU A 225 1.63 3.98 -7.52
CA LEU A 225 2.70 3.45 -6.66
C LEU A 225 3.81 4.49 -6.54
N LEU A 226 4.14 4.86 -5.31
CA LEU A 226 5.11 5.88 -4.96
C LEU A 226 6.28 5.24 -4.21
N LEU A 227 7.49 5.41 -4.73
CA LEU A 227 8.72 4.87 -4.14
C LEU A 227 9.60 6.03 -3.64
N SER A 228 9.65 6.20 -2.32
CA SER A 228 10.39 7.29 -1.65
C SER A 228 11.91 7.04 -1.62
N GLY A 229 12.68 8.11 -1.42
CA GLY A 229 14.11 8.04 -1.15
C GLY A 229 14.43 7.31 0.17
N GLY A 230 15.68 6.86 0.36
CA GLY A 230 16.05 6.13 1.58
C GLY A 230 17.46 5.57 1.66
N ALA A 231 18.40 6.06 0.85
CA ALA A 231 19.76 5.53 0.74
C ALA A 231 19.79 3.98 0.60
N SER A 232 20.44 3.26 1.52
CA SER A 232 20.63 1.80 1.45
C SER A 232 19.37 0.96 1.66
N LEU A 233 18.25 1.57 2.08
CA LEU A 233 16.98 0.86 2.26
C LEU A 233 16.20 0.71 0.94
N GLY A 234 16.74 1.20 -0.18
CA GLY A 234 16.14 1.07 -1.52
C GLY A 234 15.89 -0.38 -1.97
N ALA A 235 16.54 -1.37 -1.34
CA ALA A 235 16.29 -2.79 -1.60
C ALA A 235 14.85 -3.21 -1.24
N PHE A 236 14.19 -2.53 -0.29
CA PHE A 236 12.79 -2.84 0.05
C PHE A 236 11.82 -2.58 -1.11
N HIS A 237 12.11 -1.57 -1.93
CA HIS A 237 11.32 -1.27 -3.13
C HIS A 237 11.29 -2.44 -4.11
N VAL A 238 12.38 -3.22 -4.18
CA VAL A 238 12.46 -4.39 -5.06
C VAL A 238 11.44 -5.44 -4.64
N GLY A 239 11.32 -5.72 -3.34
CA GLY A 239 10.31 -6.66 -2.81
C GLY A 239 8.88 -6.20 -3.11
N VAL A 240 8.58 -4.93 -2.84
CA VAL A 240 7.25 -4.35 -3.09
C VAL A 240 6.87 -4.45 -4.58
N VAL A 241 7.77 -4.02 -5.47
CA VAL A 241 7.52 -4.06 -6.91
C VAL A 241 7.42 -5.50 -7.41
N LYS A 242 8.31 -6.38 -6.96
CA LYS A 242 8.30 -7.81 -7.32
C LYS A 242 6.93 -8.42 -7.00
N THR A 243 6.44 -8.25 -5.77
CA THR A 243 5.13 -8.76 -5.35
C THR A 243 4.00 -8.19 -6.21
N LEU A 244 4.03 -6.89 -6.52
CA LEU A 244 3.01 -6.28 -7.38
C LEU A 244 3.06 -6.80 -8.82
N VAL A 245 4.23 -7.14 -9.35
CA VAL A 245 4.39 -7.71 -10.69
C VAL A 245 3.92 -9.17 -10.72
N GLU A 246 4.39 -10.01 -9.79
CA GLU A 246 4.02 -11.43 -9.68
C GLU A 246 2.50 -11.62 -9.57
N HIS A 247 1.82 -10.72 -8.85
CA HIS A 247 0.37 -10.76 -8.70
C HIS A 247 -0.40 -9.94 -9.75
N LYS A 248 0.27 -9.30 -10.71
CA LYS A 248 -0.32 -8.46 -11.76
C LYS A 248 -1.16 -7.29 -11.22
N LEU A 249 -0.68 -6.68 -10.13
CA LEU A 249 -1.31 -5.58 -9.40
C LEU A 249 -0.55 -4.25 -9.55
N LEU A 250 0.50 -4.20 -10.36
CA LEU A 250 1.30 -3.00 -10.56
C LEU A 250 0.45 -1.85 -11.15
N PRO A 251 0.33 -0.69 -10.45
CA PRO A 251 -0.41 0.44 -10.97
C PRO A 251 0.22 1.04 -12.23
N ARG A 252 -0.61 1.57 -13.14
CA ARG A 252 -0.15 2.24 -14.36
C ARG A 252 0.60 3.55 -14.08
N VAL A 253 0.34 4.20 -12.94
CA VAL A 253 1.05 5.42 -12.52
C VAL A 253 2.09 5.04 -11.48
N ILE A 254 3.35 5.31 -11.77
CA ILE A 254 4.49 5.05 -10.90
C ILE A 254 5.29 6.33 -10.75
N ALA A 255 5.68 6.67 -9.52
CA ALA A 255 6.51 7.82 -9.27
C ALA A 255 7.54 7.54 -8.19
N GLY A 256 8.72 8.13 -8.31
CA GLY A 256 9.76 7.95 -7.32
C GLY A 256 10.73 9.10 -7.21
N SER A 257 11.42 9.13 -6.07
CA SER A 257 12.46 10.09 -5.72
C SER A 257 13.74 9.35 -5.36
N SER A 258 14.90 9.93 -5.68
CA SER A 258 16.20 9.39 -5.30
C SER A 258 16.32 7.90 -5.67
N VAL A 259 16.69 7.02 -4.74
CA VAL A 259 16.76 5.57 -4.96
C VAL A 259 15.45 4.94 -5.47
N GLY A 260 14.29 5.46 -5.08
CA GLY A 260 12.99 5.00 -5.58
C GLY A 260 12.77 5.31 -7.06
N SER A 261 13.35 6.42 -7.55
CA SER A 261 13.27 6.80 -8.98
C SER A 261 14.01 5.82 -9.89
N ILE A 262 15.09 5.18 -9.40
CA ILE A 262 15.82 4.13 -10.13
C ILE A 262 14.91 2.94 -10.38
N MET A 263 14.19 2.50 -9.33
CA MET A 263 13.27 1.37 -9.44
C MET A 263 12.07 1.69 -10.35
N CYS A 264 11.51 2.89 -10.22
CA CYS A 264 10.45 3.34 -11.13
C CYS A 264 10.92 3.40 -12.59
N ALA A 265 12.15 3.86 -12.86
CA ALA A 265 12.70 3.90 -14.20
C ALA A 265 12.82 2.50 -14.81
N ILE A 266 13.35 1.53 -14.06
CA ILE A 266 13.47 0.12 -14.51
C ILE A 266 12.11 -0.46 -14.90
N VAL A 267 11.09 -0.22 -14.06
CA VAL A 267 9.73 -0.69 -14.28
C VAL A 267 9.09 0.01 -15.48
N ALA A 268 9.31 1.32 -15.63
CA ALA A 268 8.73 2.11 -16.71
C ALA A 268 9.30 1.75 -18.10
N THR A 269 10.55 1.30 -18.19
CA THR A 269 11.25 1.10 -19.46
C THR A 269 11.24 -0.33 -20.00
N ARG A 270 10.48 -1.26 -19.38
CA ARG A 270 10.46 -2.69 -19.77
C ARG A 270 9.05 -3.18 -20.02
N SER A 271 8.73 -3.74 -21.17
CA SER A 271 7.43 -4.36 -21.44
C SER A 271 7.01 -5.38 -20.37
N TRP A 272 5.72 -5.74 -20.32
CA TRP A 272 5.23 -6.66 -19.29
C TRP A 272 5.97 -8.01 -19.25
N PRO A 273 6.25 -8.68 -20.39
CA PRO A 273 7.02 -9.93 -20.40
C PRO A 273 8.48 -9.73 -19.93
N GLU A 274 9.12 -8.64 -20.33
CA GLU A 274 10.48 -8.32 -19.87
C GLU A 274 10.51 -8.08 -18.36
N LEU A 275 9.46 -7.48 -17.80
CA LEU A 275 9.34 -7.24 -16.37
C LEU A 275 9.07 -8.52 -15.57
N GLU A 276 8.24 -9.43 -16.10
CA GLU A 276 8.00 -10.76 -15.51
C GLU A 276 9.31 -11.58 -15.50
N SER A 277 9.98 -11.73 -16.65
CA SER A 277 11.28 -12.43 -16.76
C SER A 277 12.32 -11.83 -15.81
N PHE A 278 12.37 -10.50 -15.72
CA PHE A 278 13.29 -9.80 -14.84
C PHE A 278 13.15 -10.18 -13.35
N PHE A 279 11.95 -10.56 -12.89
CA PHE A 279 11.73 -10.99 -11.50
C PHE A 279 11.68 -12.51 -11.30
N GLU A 280 11.40 -13.29 -12.36
CA GLU A 280 11.35 -14.76 -12.33
C GLU A 280 12.74 -15.42 -12.43
N ASP A 281 13.63 -14.85 -13.24
CA ASP A 281 14.94 -15.45 -13.51
C ASP A 281 15.88 -15.26 -12.32
N SER A 282 16.05 -16.31 -11.50
CA SER A 282 16.90 -16.31 -10.31
C SER A 282 18.37 -15.96 -10.60
N TRP A 283 18.89 -16.30 -11.79
CA TRP A 283 20.26 -15.95 -12.21
C TRP A 283 20.38 -14.49 -12.66
N HIS A 284 19.45 -14.01 -13.49
CA HIS A 284 19.42 -12.61 -13.92
C HIS A 284 19.11 -11.68 -12.77
N SER A 285 18.23 -12.07 -11.85
CA SER A 285 17.97 -11.34 -10.62
C SER A 285 19.18 -11.33 -9.71
N LEU A 286 19.98 -12.40 -9.56
CA LEU A 286 21.24 -12.37 -8.79
C LEU A 286 22.28 -11.44 -9.39
N GLN A 287 22.55 -11.53 -10.70
CA GLN A 287 23.45 -10.60 -11.40
C GLN A 287 22.93 -9.16 -11.34
N PHE A 288 21.61 -8.99 -11.38
CA PHE A 288 20.96 -7.70 -11.23
C PHE A 288 20.94 -7.21 -9.78
N PHE A 289 20.84 -8.07 -8.78
CA PHE A 289 21.01 -7.71 -7.36
C PHE A 289 22.45 -7.37 -7.06
N ASP A 290 23.41 -7.93 -7.80
CA ASP A 290 24.81 -7.53 -7.75
C ASP A 290 25.04 -6.20 -8.47
N GLN A 291 24.41 -5.98 -9.64
CA GLN A 291 24.44 -4.69 -10.35
C GLN A 291 23.69 -3.59 -9.58
N LEU A 292 22.51 -3.88 -9.03
CA LEU A 292 21.77 -3.00 -8.11
C LEU A 292 22.50 -2.87 -6.80
N GLY A 293 23.13 -3.93 -6.29
CA GLY A 293 24.02 -3.87 -5.14
C GLY A 293 25.15 -2.89 -5.42
N GLY A 294 25.71 -2.91 -6.63
CA GLY A 294 26.64 -1.94 -7.17
C GLY A 294 26.02 -0.54 -7.26
N VAL A 295 24.85 -0.37 -7.87
CA VAL A 295 24.13 0.91 -7.96
C VAL A 295 23.78 1.45 -6.58
N PHE A 296 23.32 0.64 -5.65
CA PHE A 296 22.98 1.02 -4.29
C PHE A 296 24.22 1.24 -3.44
N THR A 297 25.30 0.49 -3.64
CA THR A 297 26.59 0.73 -2.98
C THR A 297 27.20 2.02 -3.49
N VAL A 298 27.15 2.27 -4.80
CA VAL A 298 27.54 3.51 -5.44
C VAL A 298 26.66 4.62 -4.92
N VAL A 299 25.33 4.56 -5.02
CA VAL A 299 24.40 5.56 -4.47
C VAL A 299 24.62 5.77 -2.98
N LYS A 300 24.89 4.73 -2.18
CA LYS A 300 25.21 4.84 -0.76
C LYS A 300 26.54 5.56 -0.54
N ARG A 301 27.61 5.13 -1.20
CA ARG A 301 28.96 5.72 -1.10
C ARG A 301 28.99 7.14 -1.63
N VAL A 302 28.29 7.40 -2.72
CA VAL A 302 27.89 8.70 -3.21
C VAL A 302 27.25 9.43 -2.02
N MET A 303 26.06 9.05 -1.57
CA MET A 303 25.33 9.73 -0.49
C MET A 303 26.09 9.85 0.85
N THR A 304 27.14 9.07 1.14
CA THR A 304 27.87 9.16 2.42
C THR A 304 29.27 9.76 2.31
N CYS A 305 29.93 9.69 1.16
CA CYS A 305 31.36 9.96 1.02
C CYS A 305 31.71 10.98 -0.08
N GLY A 306 30.74 11.51 -0.85
CA GLY A 306 30.95 12.66 -1.72
C GLY A 306 31.91 12.45 -2.90
N ALA A 307 31.97 11.23 -3.47
CA ALA A 307 32.91 10.92 -4.55
C ALA A 307 32.38 11.32 -5.94
N VAL A 308 32.92 12.40 -6.51
CA VAL A 308 32.54 12.91 -7.86
C VAL A 308 32.79 11.88 -8.99
N HIS A 309 33.77 10.99 -8.84
CA HIS A 309 34.06 9.95 -9.85
C HIS A 309 32.92 8.91 -9.98
N GLU A 310 32.12 8.70 -8.93
CA GLU A 310 31.09 7.67 -8.88
C GLU A 310 29.79 8.06 -9.59
N ILE A 311 29.50 9.36 -9.80
CA ILE A 311 28.28 9.79 -10.50
C ILE A 311 28.32 9.47 -12.00
N ARG A 312 29.50 9.54 -12.63
CA ARG A 312 29.68 9.14 -14.04
C ARG A 312 29.48 7.63 -14.20
N HIS A 313 29.88 6.85 -13.19
CA HIS A 313 29.63 5.42 -13.18
C HIS A 313 28.12 5.12 -13.02
N LEU A 314 27.43 5.82 -12.11
CA LEU A 314 25.98 5.74 -11.99
C LEU A 314 25.27 6.11 -13.30
N GLN A 315 25.67 7.19 -13.96
CA GLN A 315 25.12 7.58 -15.27
C GLN A 315 25.32 6.49 -16.31
N LYS A 316 26.51 5.88 -16.41
CA LYS A 316 26.77 4.77 -17.34
C LYS A 316 25.85 3.57 -17.05
N MET A 317 25.72 3.16 -15.79
CA MET A 317 24.82 2.08 -15.41
C MET A 317 23.36 2.40 -15.75
N LEU A 318 22.87 3.60 -15.43
CA LEU A 318 21.50 4.00 -15.70
C LEU A 318 21.20 4.12 -17.20
N ARG A 319 22.17 4.54 -18.02
CA ARG A 319 22.06 4.54 -19.49
C ARG A 319 21.82 3.14 -20.03
N HIS A 320 22.57 2.15 -19.54
CA HIS A 320 22.37 0.75 -19.93
C HIS A 320 21.03 0.19 -19.41
N LEU A 321 20.65 0.53 -18.17
CA LEU A 321 19.41 0.02 -17.55
C LEU A 321 18.12 0.56 -18.19
N THR A 322 18.17 1.77 -18.74
CA THR A 322 17.02 2.50 -19.31
C THR A 322 17.09 2.64 -20.83
N SER A 323 18.12 2.09 -21.47
CA SER A 323 18.34 2.13 -22.93
C SER A 323 18.26 3.54 -23.55
N ASN A 324 18.70 4.57 -22.81
CA ASN A 324 18.57 5.98 -23.21
C ASN A 324 17.15 6.40 -23.64
N LEU A 325 16.11 5.77 -23.07
CA LEU A 325 14.72 6.15 -23.35
C LEU A 325 14.38 7.49 -22.71
N THR A 326 13.53 8.24 -23.40
CA THR A 326 12.85 9.43 -22.90
C THR A 326 11.55 9.07 -22.19
N PHE A 327 10.97 10.01 -21.45
CA PHE A 327 9.66 9.78 -20.80
C PHE A 327 8.56 9.44 -21.80
N GLN A 328 8.54 10.09 -22.97
CA GLN A 328 7.56 9.81 -24.02
C GLN A 328 7.78 8.40 -24.61
N GLU A 329 9.01 8.08 -25.01
CA GLU A 329 9.33 6.76 -25.58
C GLU A 329 9.01 5.60 -24.61
N ALA A 330 9.30 5.77 -23.32
CA ALA A 330 8.96 4.75 -22.31
C ALA A 330 7.44 4.61 -22.10
N TYR A 331 6.69 5.73 -22.19
CA TYR A 331 5.23 5.70 -22.12
C TYR A 331 4.64 5.03 -23.36
N ASP A 332 5.15 5.30 -24.57
CA ASP A 332 4.66 4.70 -25.80
C ASP A 332 4.95 3.19 -25.86
N LEU A 333 6.13 2.78 -25.35
CA LEU A 333 6.51 1.37 -25.28
C LEU A 333 5.63 0.57 -24.31
N THR A 334 5.23 1.17 -23.18
CA THR A 334 4.70 0.38 -22.05
C THR A 334 3.32 0.80 -21.55
N GLY A 335 2.85 1.97 -21.96
CA GLY A 335 1.66 2.64 -21.44
C GLY A 335 1.80 3.12 -20.00
N ARG A 336 2.91 2.88 -19.28
CA ARG A 336 3.04 3.29 -17.87
C ARG A 336 3.52 4.72 -17.74
N ILE A 337 2.91 5.43 -16.80
CA ILE A 337 3.19 6.84 -16.51
C ILE A 337 4.28 6.88 -15.46
N LEU A 338 5.48 7.32 -15.85
CA LEU A 338 6.61 7.54 -14.97
C LEU A 338 6.67 8.99 -14.49
N GLY A 339 6.73 9.18 -13.16
CA GLY A 339 7.01 10.45 -12.51
C GLY A 339 8.35 10.42 -11.76
N ILE A 340 9.23 11.38 -12.02
CA ILE A 340 10.48 11.54 -11.26
C ILE A 340 10.54 12.95 -10.67
N THR A 341 10.81 13.05 -9.37
CA THR A 341 10.95 14.34 -8.68
C THR A 341 12.38 14.87 -8.75
N VAL A 342 12.50 16.16 -9.04
CA VAL A 342 13.76 16.90 -9.00
C VAL A 342 13.53 18.28 -8.40
N CYS A 343 14.52 18.78 -7.65
CA CYS A 343 14.52 20.13 -7.11
C CYS A 343 15.59 20.99 -7.77
N SER A 344 15.35 22.29 -7.86
CA SER A 344 16.38 23.25 -8.26
C SER A 344 17.23 23.61 -7.04
N PRO A 345 18.53 23.93 -7.20
CA PRO A 345 19.32 24.55 -6.14
C PRO A 345 18.87 26.00 -5.82
N ARG A 346 18.02 26.61 -6.65
CA ARG A 346 17.54 27.98 -6.46
C ARG A 346 16.40 28.02 -5.44
N LYS A 347 16.51 28.93 -4.46
CA LYS A 347 15.56 29.05 -3.32
C LYS A 347 14.09 29.26 -3.68
N HIS A 348 13.80 29.88 -4.82
CA HIS A 348 12.44 30.27 -5.21
C HIS A 348 11.87 29.40 -6.34
N GLU A 349 12.58 28.36 -6.75
CA GLU A 349 12.13 27.48 -7.82
C GLU A 349 11.53 26.21 -7.23
N PRO A 350 10.24 25.92 -7.49
CA PRO A 350 9.57 24.80 -6.86
C PRO A 350 10.06 23.45 -7.40
N PRO A 351 9.92 22.37 -6.61
CA PRO A 351 10.15 21.00 -7.08
C PRO A 351 9.33 20.69 -8.33
N ARG A 352 9.92 19.93 -9.26
CA ARG A 352 9.25 19.48 -10.49
C ARG A 352 9.04 17.97 -10.48
N CYS A 353 7.88 17.55 -10.97
CA CYS A 353 7.59 16.17 -11.31
C CYS A 353 7.73 15.99 -12.83
N LEU A 354 8.86 15.42 -13.25
CA LEU A 354 9.15 15.12 -14.64
C LEU A 354 8.38 13.87 -15.08
N ASN A 355 7.66 13.96 -16.19
CA ASN A 355 6.88 12.87 -16.77
C ASN A 355 6.67 13.10 -18.28
N TYR A 356 5.95 12.19 -18.94
CA TYR A 356 5.72 12.27 -20.39
C TYR A 356 4.89 13.51 -20.82
N LEU A 357 4.05 14.08 -19.95
CA LEU A 357 3.31 15.32 -20.26
C LEU A 357 4.15 16.57 -20.04
N THR A 358 4.91 16.62 -18.94
CA THR A 358 5.64 17.82 -18.52
C THR A 358 7.04 17.91 -19.11
N SER A 359 7.64 16.79 -19.49
CA SER A 359 9.02 16.66 -19.95
C SER A 359 9.21 15.46 -20.89
N PRO A 360 8.43 15.36 -21.99
CA PRO A 360 8.39 14.19 -22.87
C PRO A 360 9.76 13.77 -23.40
N HIS A 361 10.59 14.76 -23.76
CA HIS A 361 11.86 14.54 -24.45
C HIS A 361 13.04 14.33 -23.51
N VAL A 362 12.86 14.46 -22.18
CA VAL A 362 13.95 14.26 -21.21
C VAL A 362 14.32 12.78 -21.17
N VAL A 363 15.61 12.49 -21.22
CA VAL A 363 16.13 11.12 -21.11
C VAL A 363 16.13 10.68 -19.65
N ILE A 364 15.51 9.53 -19.38
CA ILE A 364 15.17 9.05 -18.04
C ILE A 364 16.41 8.94 -17.14
N TRP A 365 17.52 8.39 -17.64
CA TRP A 365 18.76 8.26 -16.84
C TRP A 365 19.25 9.60 -16.27
N SER A 366 19.06 10.71 -17.01
CA SER A 366 19.50 12.04 -16.55
C SER A 366 18.60 12.57 -15.44
N ALA A 367 17.28 12.35 -15.56
CA ALA A 367 16.31 12.68 -14.52
C ALA A 367 16.54 11.88 -13.23
N VAL A 368 16.79 10.57 -13.34
CA VAL A 368 17.13 9.71 -12.20
C VAL A 368 18.43 10.17 -11.55
N THR A 369 19.47 10.45 -12.34
CA THR A 369 20.76 10.92 -11.80
C THR A 369 20.60 12.24 -11.04
N ALA A 370 19.83 13.19 -11.58
CA ALA A 370 19.52 14.44 -10.90
C ALA A 370 18.70 14.22 -9.61
N SER A 371 17.75 13.30 -9.64
CA SER A 371 16.95 12.92 -8.46
C SER A 371 17.80 12.25 -7.37
N CYS A 372 18.91 11.60 -7.71
CA CYS A 372 19.86 11.01 -6.74
C CYS A 372 20.95 11.99 -6.25
N ALA A 373 21.05 13.20 -6.82
CA ALA A 373 22.10 14.16 -6.49
C ALA A 373 21.79 14.91 -5.19
N PHE A 374 22.12 14.31 -4.04
CA PHE A 374 21.75 14.84 -2.74
C PHE A 374 22.46 16.16 -2.36
N PRO A 375 21.75 17.20 -1.89
CA PRO A 375 22.33 18.48 -1.50
C PRO A 375 23.49 18.39 -0.49
N GLY A 376 24.59 19.09 -0.76
CA GLY A 376 25.76 19.14 0.13
C GLY A 376 26.70 17.92 0.02
N LEU A 377 26.23 16.85 -0.64
CA LEU A 377 27.02 15.66 -0.94
C LEU A 377 27.38 15.59 -2.44
N PHE A 378 26.52 16.12 -3.32
CA PHE A 378 26.71 16.13 -4.78
C PHE A 378 26.49 17.49 -5.42
N GLU A 379 27.19 17.67 -6.53
CA GLU A 379 26.93 18.74 -7.48
C GLU A 379 25.60 18.50 -8.20
N ALA A 380 24.78 19.55 -8.30
CA ALA A 380 23.53 19.49 -9.03
C ALA A 380 23.78 19.11 -10.50
N GLN A 381 22.96 18.21 -11.03
CA GLN A 381 23.12 17.59 -12.35
C GLN A 381 22.28 18.29 -13.41
N GLU A 382 22.75 18.28 -14.65
CA GLU A 382 22.00 18.79 -15.80
C GLU A 382 21.05 17.71 -16.31
N LEU A 383 19.83 18.11 -16.69
CA LEU A 383 18.91 17.23 -17.39
C LEU A 383 19.32 17.15 -18.85
N MET A 384 19.17 15.99 -19.46
CA MET A 384 19.43 15.76 -20.88
C MET A 384 18.12 15.42 -21.59
N ALA A 385 17.98 15.82 -22.84
CA ALA A 385 16.83 15.51 -23.69
C ALA A 385 17.27 15.06 -25.08
N LYS A 386 16.43 14.30 -25.76
CA LYS A 386 16.60 14.06 -27.19
C LYS A 386 16.03 15.24 -27.96
N ASP A 387 16.80 15.74 -28.92
CA ASP A 387 16.29 16.71 -29.88
C ASP A 387 15.43 16.02 -30.96
N ARG A 388 14.99 16.79 -31.97
CA ARG A 388 14.18 16.25 -33.08
C ARG A 388 14.94 15.26 -33.97
N PHE A 389 16.28 15.26 -33.91
CA PHE A 389 17.14 14.36 -34.67
C PHE A 389 17.50 13.10 -33.86
N GLY A 390 17.08 13.03 -32.59
CA GLY A 390 17.36 11.91 -31.68
C GLY A 390 18.66 12.06 -30.92
N GLU A 391 19.38 13.17 -31.08
CA GLU A 391 20.65 13.43 -30.41
C GLU A 391 20.43 13.91 -28.98
N ILE A 392 21.28 13.44 -28.07
CA ILE A 392 21.17 13.77 -26.64
C ILE A 392 21.84 15.11 -26.36
N VAL A 393 21.03 16.13 -26.07
CA VAL A 393 21.44 17.51 -25.80
C VAL A 393 21.00 17.97 -24.40
N PRO A 394 21.61 19.00 -23.79
CA PRO A 394 21.13 19.55 -22.54
C PRO A 394 19.67 20.04 -22.61
N PHE A 395 18.85 19.62 -21.65
CA PHE A 395 17.45 19.98 -21.55
C PHE A 395 17.32 21.42 -21.04
N HIS A 396 16.78 22.28 -21.91
CA HIS A 396 16.81 23.75 -21.81
C HIS A 396 18.20 24.31 -22.09
N ALA A 397 18.49 24.53 -23.37
CA ALA A 397 19.62 25.30 -23.86
C ALA A 397 19.70 26.67 -23.13
N PRO A 398 20.91 27.23 -22.98
CA PRO A 398 21.19 28.40 -22.15
C PRO A 398 20.25 29.57 -22.46
N PHE A 399 20.03 30.44 -21.46
CA PHE A 399 19.37 31.73 -21.66
C PHE A 399 20.03 32.46 -22.84
N LEU A 400 19.38 32.49 -24.01
CA LEU A 400 19.67 33.44 -25.07
C LEU A 400 19.09 34.79 -24.63
N VAL A 401 19.71 35.40 -23.62
CA VAL A 401 19.66 36.86 -23.48
C VAL A 401 20.75 37.37 -24.41
N GLY A 402 20.39 38.34 -25.26
CA GLY A 402 21.13 38.79 -26.43
C GLY A 402 22.65 38.85 -26.26
N GLU A 403 23.32 38.56 -27.37
CA GLU A 403 24.75 38.60 -27.62
C GLU A 403 25.39 39.94 -27.21
N GLU A 404 25.53 40.26 -25.91
CA GLU A 404 26.27 41.47 -25.53
C GLU A 404 26.82 41.52 -24.10
N GLN A 405 26.69 40.46 -23.28
CA GLN A 405 27.31 40.42 -21.95
C GLN A 405 27.92 39.05 -21.62
N SER A 406 28.78 38.57 -22.52
CA SER A 406 29.67 37.43 -22.27
C SER A 406 30.89 37.89 -21.45
N SER A 407 30.76 37.91 -20.12
CA SER A 407 31.94 38.00 -19.23
C SER A 407 31.84 37.17 -17.94
N GLN A 408 30.71 36.52 -17.65
CA GLN A 408 30.61 35.49 -16.61
C GLN A 408 29.70 34.36 -17.12
N GLY A 409 30.26 33.16 -17.26
CA GLY A 409 29.68 32.05 -18.01
C GLY A 409 28.20 31.77 -17.73
N THR A 410 27.42 31.59 -18.79
CA THR A 410 26.02 31.17 -18.75
C THR A 410 25.90 29.81 -18.05
N SER A 411 25.59 29.83 -16.75
CA SER A 411 25.49 28.62 -15.93
C SER A 411 24.32 27.76 -16.40
N ALA A 412 24.63 26.55 -16.88
CA ALA A 412 23.64 25.55 -17.25
C ALA A 412 22.68 25.26 -16.09
N ARG A 413 21.39 25.07 -16.40
CA ARG A 413 20.37 24.82 -15.39
C ARG A 413 20.54 23.43 -14.80
N ARG A 414 20.70 23.37 -13.48
CA ARG A 414 21.02 22.15 -12.74
C ARG A 414 19.95 21.80 -11.72
N TRP A 415 19.88 20.51 -11.39
CA TRP A 415 18.84 19.88 -10.60
C TRP A 415 19.46 18.94 -9.57
N ARG A 416 18.78 18.74 -8.45
CA ARG A 416 19.24 17.95 -7.31
C ARG A 416 18.10 17.13 -6.71
N ASP A 417 18.46 16.24 -5.79
CA ASP A 417 17.52 15.42 -5.03
C ASP A 417 16.55 16.32 -4.24
N GLY A 418 15.26 16.03 -4.40
CA GLY A 418 14.18 16.76 -3.73
C GLY A 418 13.69 16.12 -2.44
N SER A 419 14.24 14.98 -2.02
CA SER A 419 13.77 14.20 -0.85
C SER A 419 13.70 14.99 0.46
N LEU A 420 14.52 16.03 0.63
CA LEU A 420 14.49 16.93 1.79
C LEU A 420 13.40 18.01 1.73
N GLU A 421 12.99 18.43 0.53
CA GLU A 421 12.06 19.55 0.32
C GLU A 421 10.65 19.07 -0.04
N SER A 422 10.55 18.03 -0.88
CA SER A 422 9.32 17.38 -1.32
C SER A 422 9.64 15.98 -1.84
N ASP A 423 9.55 14.98 -0.97
CA ASP A 423 9.95 13.60 -1.29
C ASP A 423 9.09 13.00 -2.42
N LEU A 424 7.76 13.07 -2.32
CA LEU A 424 6.86 12.44 -3.29
C LEU A 424 5.84 13.44 -3.87
N PRO A 425 5.61 13.44 -5.20
CA PRO A 425 4.83 14.48 -5.89
C PRO A 425 3.33 14.20 -5.88
N MET A 426 2.74 13.94 -4.70
CA MET A 426 1.33 13.51 -4.59
C MET A 426 0.37 14.52 -5.24
N ILE A 427 0.58 15.82 -5.02
CA ILE A 427 -0.29 16.89 -5.55
C ILE A 427 -0.24 16.92 -7.09
N GLN A 428 0.96 16.89 -7.67
CA GLN A 428 1.12 16.89 -9.12
C GLN A 428 0.53 15.64 -9.76
N LEU A 429 0.60 14.48 -9.10
CA LEU A 429 -0.04 13.25 -9.58
C LEU A 429 -1.58 13.31 -9.46
N LYS A 430 -2.12 13.96 -8.41
CA LYS A 430 -3.56 14.25 -8.30
C LYS A 430 -4.01 15.09 -9.49
N GLU A 431 -3.30 16.17 -9.79
CA GLU A 431 -3.67 17.14 -10.83
C GLU A 431 -3.48 16.60 -12.25
N LEU A 432 -2.31 16.05 -12.57
CA LEU A 432 -1.98 15.65 -13.95
C LEU A 432 -2.61 14.32 -14.36
N PHE A 433 -2.76 13.40 -13.41
CA PHE A 433 -3.14 12.02 -13.69
C PHE A 433 -4.38 11.55 -12.96
N ASN A 434 -5.06 12.44 -12.23
CA ASN A 434 -6.28 12.14 -11.49
C ASN A 434 -6.12 10.91 -10.58
N VAL A 435 -5.01 10.89 -9.85
CA VAL A 435 -4.69 9.86 -8.86
C VAL A 435 -5.35 10.24 -7.54
N ASN A 436 -6.15 9.36 -6.97
CA ASN A 436 -6.81 9.58 -5.68
C ASN A 436 -6.56 8.45 -4.68
N HIS A 437 -5.67 7.50 -5.01
CA HIS A 437 -5.26 6.42 -4.14
C HIS A 437 -3.77 6.14 -4.30
N PHE A 438 -3.04 6.15 -3.19
CA PHE A 438 -1.59 6.04 -3.19
C PHE A 438 -1.14 4.80 -2.42
N ILE A 439 -0.33 3.97 -3.08
CA ILE A 439 0.48 2.92 -2.45
C ILE A 439 1.87 3.54 -2.27
N VAL A 440 2.29 3.73 -1.02
CA VAL A 440 3.59 4.36 -0.74
C VAL A 440 4.51 3.34 -0.08
N SER A 441 5.66 3.08 -0.70
CA SER A 441 6.78 2.40 -0.05
C SER A 441 7.76 3.46 0.44
N GLN A 442 7.96 3.51 1.76
CA GLN A 442 8.76 4.55 2.39
C GLN A 442 10.05 3.99 2.98
N ALA A 443 11.17 4.31 2.34
CA ALA A 443 12.49 3.82 2.74
C ALA A 443 13.28 4.83 3.60
N ASN A 444 12.70 6.01 3.90
CA ASN A 444 13.39 7.09 4.60
C ASN A 444 13.46 6.86 6.13
N PRO A 445 14.65 6.58 6.71
CA PRO A 445 14.78 6.24 8.14
C PRO A 445 14.43 7.40 9.08
N HIS A 446 14.53 8.65 8.61
CA HIS A 446 14.21 9.85 9.39
C HIS A 446 12.70 10.11 9.53
N ILE A 447 11.86 9.51 8.68
CA ILE A 447 10.40 9.65 8.74
C ILE A 447 9.78 8.51 9.58
N ALA A 448 10.50 7.40 9.80
CA ALA A 448 10.02 6.29 10.64
C ALA A 448 9.61 6.72 12.07
N PRO A 449 10.34 7.62 12.78
CA PRO A 449 9.89 8.16 14.07
C PRO A 449 8.61 8.99 13.95
N LEU A 450 8.45 9.76 12.87
CA LEU A 450 7.28 10.62 12.64
C LEU A 450 6.04 9.81 12.24
N LEU A 451 6.20 8.75 11.45
CA LEU A 451 5.14 7.79 11.13
C LEU A 451 4.69 7.05 12.39
N ARG A 452 5.63 6.55 13.20
CA ARG A 452 5.32 5.94 14.50
C ARG A 452 4.63 6.92 15.46
N LEU A 453 5.04 8.18 15.46
CA LEU A 453 4.38 9.23 16.24
C LEU A 453 2.96 9.50 15.72
N LYS A 454 2.73 9.50 14.40
CA LYS A 454 1.39 9.62 13.81
C LYS A 454 0.50 8.42 14.16
N GLU A 455 1.04 7.20 14.14
CA GLU A 455 0.33 6.01 14.60
C GLU A 455 -0.03 6.08 16.09
N LEU A 456 0.88 6.58 16.94
CA LEU A 456 0.62 6.81 18.36
C LEU A 456 -0.45 7.90 18.55
N VAL A 457 -0.32 9.05 17.89
CA VAL A 457 -1.30 10.15 17.98
C VAL A 457 -2.67 9.67 17.50
N ARG A 458 -2.75 8.85 16.46
CA ARG A 458 -4.02 8.28 15.96
C ARG A 458 -4.60 7.23 16.89
N ALA A 459 -3.76 6.41 17.53
CA ALA A 459 -4.18 5.42 18.53
C ALA A 459 -4.64 6.05 19.87
N TYR A 460 -4.12 7.24 20.22
CA TYR A 460 -4.39 7.93 21.49
C TYR A 460 -5.14 9.28 21.32
N GLY A 461 -5.75 9.49 20.14
CA GLY A 461 -6.11 10.79 19.56
C GLY A 461 -7.16 11.67 20.25
N ALA A 462 -7.62 11.34 21.46
CA ALA A 462 -8.41 12.27 22.27
C ALA A 462 -7.57 12.90 23.41
N ALA A 463 -6.69 12.13 24.05
CA ALA A 463 -5.99 12.57 25.27
C ALA A 463 -4.72 13.39 24.99
N LEU A 464 -4.01 13.09 23.89
CA LEU A 464 -2.75 13.77 23.55
C LEU A 464 -2.98 15.10 22.82
N LEU A 465 -4.06 15.19 22.03
CA LEU A 465 -4.43 16.41 21.32
C LEU A 465 -4.80 17.55 22.29
N GLN A 466 -5.43 17.20 23.42
CA GLN A 466 -5.81 18.14 24.46
C GLN A 466 -4.60 18.66 25.28
N SER A 467 -3.52 17.89 25.39
CA SER A 467 -2.28 18.33 26.04
C SER A 467 -1.38 19.16 25.12
N LEU A 468 -1.37 18.86 23.81
CA LEU A 468 -0.55 19.56 22.83
C LEU A 468 -1.10 20.94 22.43
N LEU A 469 -2.43 21.12 22.45
CA LEU A 469 -3.12 22.39 22.14
C LEU A 469 -2.81 23.54 23.12
N ASN A 470 -2.31 23.24 24.33
CA ASN A 470 -1.97 24.23 25.36
C ASN A 470 -0.51 24.73 25.31
N SER A 471 0.31 24.29 24.35
CA SER A 471 1.71 24.73 24.26
C SER A 471 1.93 25.74 23.11
N PRO A 472 2.49 26.95 23.37
CA PRO A 472 2.62 28.00 22.36
C PRO A 472 3.66 27.72 21.25
N ARG A 473 4.38 26.59 21.30
CA ARG A 473 5.53 26.30 20.42
C ARG A 473 5.21 25.61 19.09
N TRP A 474 3.98 25.12 18.85
CA TRP A 474 3.69 24.24 17.71
C TRP A 474 2.82 24.83 16.58
N ARG A 475 2.56 26.13 16.58
CA ARG A 475 1.71 26.76 15.55
C ARG A 475 2.33 26.78 14.14
N LEU A 476 3.64 26.58 13.99
CA LEU A 476 4.32 26.60 12.68
C LEU A 476 4.40 25.23 11.97
N SER A 477 4.33 24.11 12.70
CA SER A 477 4.40 22.75 12.11
C SER A 477 3.06 22.22 11.60
N ILE A 478 1.94 22.87 11.95
CA ILE A 478 0.58 22.40 11.62
C ILE A 478 0.17 22.79 10.19
N GLY A 479 0.85 23.77 9.57
CA GLY A 479 0.61 24.17 8.17
C GLY A 479 0.94 23.06 7.16
N ALA A 480 1.98 22.26 7.43
CA ALA A 480 2.39 21.15 6.56
C ALA A 480 1.53 19.89 6.73
N ILE A 481 0.83 19.73 7.87
CA ILE A 481 0.02 18.54 8.18
C ILE A 481 -1.36 18.60 7.51
N ARG A 482 -1.88 19.79 7.20
CA ARG A 482 -3.20 19.95 6.55
C ARG A 482 -3.25 19.47 5.10
N SER A 483 -2.13 19.42 4.37
CA SER A 483 -2.09 18.87 3.01
C SER A 483 -1.82 17.35 2.95
N TRP A 484 -1.66 16.70 4.11
CA TRP A 484 -1.21 15.29 4.26
C TRP A 484 -2.31 14.31 4.71
N ASN A 485 -3.59 14.71 4.68
CA ASN A 485 -4.70 13.91 5.21
C ASN A 485 -5.69 13.48 4.12
N SER A 486 -5.72 12.16 3.83
CA SER A 486 -6.92 11.26 3.79
C SER A 486 -6.84 10.08 2.80
N ASP A 487 -5.85 9.99 1.90
CA ASP A 487 -5.91 9.02 0.76
C ASP A 487 -4.73 8.04 0.60
N SER A 488 -3.83 7.91 1.58
CA SER A 488 -2.59 7.12 1.44
C SER A 488 -2.54 5.86 2.29
N HIS A 489 -2.31 4.71 1.64
CA HIS A 489 -1.93 3.46 2.31
C HIS A 489 -0.40 3.38 2.37
N TRP A 490 0.12 3.25 3.59
CA TRP A 490 1.54 3.16 3.87
C TRP A 490 1.93 1.69 4.03
N VAL A 491 2.92 1.25 3.26
CA VAL A 491 3.57 -0.06 3.43
C VAL A 491 4.95 0.23 4.01
N GLU A 492 5.17 -0.16 5.27
CA GLU A 492 6.50 -0.18 5.91
C GLU A 492 7.33 -1.36 5.39
#